data_AF-A0A2I0LC72-F1
#
_entry.id   AF-A0A2I0LC72-F1
#
_cell.length_a   1.000
_cell.length_b   1.000
_cell.length_c   1.000
_cell.angle_alpha   90.00
_cell.angle_beta   90.00
_cell.angle_gamma   90.00
#
_symmetry.space_group_name_H-M   'P 1'
#
loop_
_entity.id
_entity.type
_entity.pdbx_description
1 polymer ?
#
loop_
_entity_poly.entity_id
_entity_poly.type
_entity_poly.pdbx_seq_one_letter_code
_entity_poly.pdbx_strand_id
1 'polypeptide(L)'
;MDKRLIGVSRAAGNGDTNFAGLDSTSAHFDASYFVNLLSHKGLLHSDQALFGGVSTDQLVKNYKYNPKLFWAEFAKSMVKMGNIKPLTGEQGVIRSKCNKLNYS
;
A
#
# COMPACT_ATOMS: atom_id res chain seq x y z
N MET A 1 -3.08 -6.04 -20.59
CA MET A 1 -1.79 -5.92 -19.87
C MET A 1 -1.42 -4.45 -19.75
N ASP A 2 -0.90 -4.00 -18.59
CA ASP A 2 -0.46 -2.62 -18.37
C ASP A 2 0.81 -2.32 -19.18
N LYS A 3 0.78 -1.25 -19.98
CA LYS A 3 1.90 -0.74 -20.79
C LYS A 3 3.06 -0.19 -19.94
N ARG A 4 2.93 -0.08 -18.62
CA ARG A 4 4.04 0.24 -17.70
C ARG A 4 4.96 -0.96 -17.44
N LEU A 5 4.44 -2.19 -17.54
CA LEU A 5 5.20 -3.40 -17.22
C LEU A 5 6.12 -3.90 -18.36
N ILE A 6 5.85 -3.49 -19.60
CA ILE A 6 6.63 -3.89 -20.79
C ILE A 6 8.09 -3.40 -20.78
N GLY A 7 8.42 -2.39 -19.95
CA GLY A 7 9.78 -1.87 -19.77
C GLY A 7 10.47 -2.31 -18.47
N VAL A 8 9.70 -2.73 -17.45
CA VAL A 8 10.22 -3.11 -16.12
C VAL A 8 10.71 -4.57 -16.10
N SER A 9 10.08 -5.42 -16.90
CA SER A 9 10.34 -6.87 -16.94
C SER A 9 11.38 -7.29 -17.99
N ARG A 10 11.94 -6.35 -18.77
CA ARG A 10 12.95 -6.63 -19.79
C ARG A 10 14.35 -6.20 -19.34
N ALA A 11 14.93 -7.00 -18.45
CA ALA A 11 16.37 -7.07 -18.29
C ALA A 11 16.81 -8.49 -18.67
N ALA A 12 17.73 -8.61 -19.64
CA ALA A 12 18.34 -9.86 -20.08
C ALA A 12 19.37 -10.38 -19.06
N GLY A 13 19.03 -10.41 -17.77
CA GLY A 13 19.89 -10.85 -16.68
C GLY A 13 19.07 -11.51 -15.59
N ASN A 14 19.57 -12.63 -15.06
CA ASN A 14 18.94 -13.51 -14.07
C ASN A 14 18.70 -12.85 -12.68
N GLY A 15 18.05 -11.68 -12.59
CA GLY A 15 17.79 -11.01 -11.30
C GLY A 15 16.57 -10.10 -11.28
N ASP A 16 15.68 -10.32 -10.32
CA ASP A 16 14.44 -9.57 -10.05
C ASP A 16 14.71 -8.23 -9.32
N THR A 17 15.67 -7.45 -9.80
CA THR A 17 16.11 -6.19 -9.16
C THR A 17 15.49 -4.93 -9.77
N ASN A 18 14.57 -5.08 -10.72
CA ASN A 18 13.90 -3.96 -11.36
C ASN A 18 12.77 -3.41 -10.47
N PHE A 19 12.78 -2.10 -10.22
CA PHE A 19 11.75 -1.42 -9.44
C PHE A 19 10.76 -0.68 -10.35
N ALA A 20 9.52 -0.61 -9.90
CA ALA A 20 8.47 0.22 -10.49
C ALA A 20 7.72 0.96 -9.38
N GLY A 21 7.28 2.18 -9.67
CA GLY A 21 6.37 2.91 -8.79
C GLY A 21 5.00 2.22 -8.72
N LEU A 22 4.43 2.11 -7.53
CA LEU A 22 3.10 1.52 -7.32
C LEU A 22 1.98 2.36 -7.95
N ASP A 23 2.20 3.68 -8.11
CA ASP A 23 1.29 4.59 -8.78
C ASP A 23 2.01 5.67 -9.61
N SER A 24 1.25 6.63 -10.16
CA SER A 24 1.78 7.70 -11.02
C SER A 24 2.50 8.82 -10.28
N THR A 25 2.35 8.89 -8.96
CA THR A 25 2.90 9.96 -8.11
C THR A 25 3.75 9.32 -7.00
N SER A 26 4.72 8.49 -7.39
CA SER A 26 5.37 7.51 -6.50
C SER A 26 6.12 8.09 -5.29
N ALA A 27 6.38 9.40 -5.25
CA ALA A 27 6.99 10.11 -4.13
C ALA A 27 5.97 10.88 -3.26
N HIS A 28 4.68 10.78 -3.57
CA HIS A 28 3.59 11.48 -2.90
C HIS A 28 2.56 10.49 -2.36
N PHE A 29 1.99 10.83 -1.20
CA PHE A 29 0.88 10.08 -0.64
C PHE A 29 -0.42 10.81 -1.01
N ASP A 30 -1.15 10.31 -1.99
CA ASP A 30 -2.36 10.94 -2.51
C ASP A 30 -3.38 9.91 -3.06
N ALA A 31 -4.43 10.39 -3.73
CA ALA A 31 -5.52 9.54 -4.24
C ALA A 31 -5.29 9.02 -5.67
N SER A 32 -4.12 9.27 -6.28
CA SER A 32 -3.75 8.81 -7.62
C SER A 32 -3.68 7.29 -7.72
N TYR A 33 -3.38 6.61 -6.62
CA TYR A 33 -3.54 5.17 -6.48
C TYR A 33 -4.92 4.68 -6.96
N PHE A 34 -6.01 5.31 -6.50
CA PHE A 34 -7.37 4.93 -6.89
C PHE A 34 -7.70 5.29 -8.34
N VAL A 35 -7.07 6.32 -8.91
CA VAL A 35 -7.20 6.67 -10.34
C VAL A 35 -6.66 5.53 -11.22
N ASN A 36 -5.54 4.92 -10.82
CA ASN A 36 -4.98 3.77 -11.53
C ASN A 36 -5.93 2.56 -11.47
N LEU A 37 -6.55 2.28 -10.31
CA LEU A 37 -7.49 1.16 -10.18
C LEU A 37 -8.71 1.31 -11.10
N LEU A 38 -9.31 2.50 -11.15
CA LEU A 38 -10.43 2.80 -12.06
C LEU A 38 -10.06 2.68 -13.54
N SER A 39 -8.77 2.84 -13.86
CA SER A 39 -8.24 2.73 -15.22
C SER A 39 -7.71 1.32 -15.53
N HIS A 40 -7.93 0.33 -14.66
CA HIS A 40 -7.38 -1.02 -14.74
C HIS A 40 -5.84 -1.06 -14.87
N LYS A 41 -5.17 -0.19 -14.10
CA LYS A 41 -3.71 -0.03 -14.04
C LYS A 41 -3.15 -0.28 -12.63
N GLY A 42 -3.83 -1.09 -11.81
CA GLY A 42 -3.24 -1.58 -10.56
C GLY A 42 -2.00 -2.41 -10.86
N LEU A 43 -0.88 -2.11 -10.21
CA LEU A 43 0.39 -2.78 -10.50
C LEU A 43 0.40 -4.22 -9.99
N LEU A 44 -0.03 -4.41 -8.73
CA LEU A 44 -0.13 -5.74 -8.14
C LEU A 44 -1.50 -6.34 -8.41
N HIS A 45 -1.56 -7.67 -8.48
CA HIS A 45 -2.84 -8.37 -8.58
C HIS A 45 -3.79 -8.01 -7.42
N SER A 46 -3.23 -7.89 -6.21
CA SER A 46 -3.98 -7.47 -5.02
C SER A 46 -4.55 -6.06 -5.11
N ASP A 47 -3.88 -5.16 -5.83
CA ASP A 47 -4.38 -3.79 -6.06
C ASP A 47 -5.59 -3.83 -6.98
N GLN A 48 -5.47 -4.52 -8.12
CA GLN A 48 -6.56 -4.59 -9.09
C GLN A 48 -7.75 -5.41 -8.57
N ALA A 49 -7.52 -6.35 -7.66
CA ALA A 49 -8.59 -7.11 -7.01
C ALA A 49 -9.55 -6.23 -6.18
N LEU A 50 -9.17 -4.99 -5.83
CA LEU A 50 -10.04 -4.04 -5.15
C LEU A 50 -11.09 -3.40 -6.07
N PHE A 51 -10.91 -3.48 -7.40
CA PHE A 51 -11.81 -2.85 -8.38
C PHE A 51 -12.01 -3.72 -9.62
N GLY A 52 -13.25 -4.11 -9.89
CA GLY A 52 -13.58 -4.95 -11.04
C GLY A 52 -14.93 -5.67 -10.93
N GLY A 53 -15.95 -5.04 -10.35
CA GLY A 53 -17.25 -5.66 -10.11
C GLY A 53 -17.36 -6.34 -8.75
N VAL A 54 -16.58 -5.90 -7.76
CA VAL A 54 -16.56 -6.46 -6.40
C VAL A 54 -17.16 -5.48 -5.38
N SER A 55 -17.40 -5.95 -4.16
CA SER A 55 -18.02 -5.15 -3.08
C SER A 55 -17.22 -3.90 -2.70
N THR A 56 -15.91 -3.87 -2.98
CA THR A 56 -15.02 -2.73 -2.69
C THR A 56 -15.05 -1.63 -3.75
N ASP A 57 -15.70 -1.85 -4.91
CA ASP A 57 -15.73 -0.89 -6.02
C ASP A 57 -16.21 0.51 -5.60
N GLN A 58 -17.22 0.57 -4.73
CA GLN A 58 -17.77 1.84 -4.28
C GLN A 58 -16.78 2.61 -3.39
N LEU A 59 -16.00 1.92 -2.57
CA LEU A 59 -14.96 2.56 -1.76
C LEU A 59 -13.85 3.13 -2.65
N VAL A 60 -13.39 2.37 -3.65
CA VAL A 60 -12.41 2.83 -4.63
C VAL A 60 -12.89 4.11 -5.34
N LYS A 61 -14.15 4.13 -5.79
CA LYS A 61 -14.76 5.33 -6.38
C LYS A 61 -14.81 6.48 -5.39
N ASN A 62 -15.28 6.25 -4.17
CA ASN A 62 -15.39 7.28 -3.13
C ASN A 62 -14.04 7.92 -2.82
N TYR A 63 -12.99 7.12 -2.65
CA TYR A 63 -11.65 7.63 -2.35
C TYR A 63 -11.03 8.41 -3.53
N LYS A 64 -11.30 7.99 -4.77
CA LYS A 64 -10.91 8.77 -5.95
C LYS A 64 -11.64 10.11 -6.04
N TYR A 65 -12.96 10.14 -5.85
CA TYR A 65 -13.77 11.36 -6.04
C TYR A 65 -13.78 12.28 -4.81
N ASN A 66 -13.44 11.76 -3.64
CA ASN A 66 -13.33 12.50 -2.40
C ASN A 66 -12.04 12.15 -1.66
N PRO A 67 -10.89 12.73 -2.04
CA PRO A 67 -9.63 12.51 -1.35
C PRO A 67 -9.71 12.83 0.15
N LYS A 68 -10.46 13.84 0.58
CA LYS A 68 -10.60 14.14 2.02
C LYS A 68 -11.18 12.97 2.80
N LEU A 69 -12.15 12.26 2.23
CA LEU A 69 -12.70 11.03 2.82
C LEU A 69 -11.64 9.93 2.91
N PHE A 70 -10.85 9.73 1.85
CA PHE A 70 -9.74 8.77 1.86
C PHE A 70 -8.79 9.04 3.02
N TRP A 71 -8.34 10.28 3.18
CA TRP A 71 -7.36 10.62 4.22
C TRP A 71 -7.93 10.42 5.63
N ALA A 72 -9.20 10.78 5.84
CA ALA A 72 -9.88 10.57 7.11
C ALA A 72 -10.02 9.08 7.46
N GLU A 73 -10.44 8.25 6.50
CA GLU A 73 -10.60 6.81 6.72
C GLU A 73 -9.25 6.07 6.77
N PHE A 74 -8.24 6.54 6.04
CA PHE A 74 -6.88 6.04 6.13
C PHE A 74 -6.30 6.27 7.53
N ALA A 75 -6.44 7.48 8.09
CA ALA A 75 -6.00 7.77 9.45
C ALA A 75 -6.68 6.88 10.49
N LYS A 76 -8.01 6.69 10.40
CA LYS A 76 -8.75 5.77 11.28
C LYS A 76 -8.25 4.33 11.14
N SER A 77 -8.00 3.88 9.90
CA SER A 77 -7.51 2.53 9.61
C SER A 77 -6.12 2.29 10.19
N MET A 78 -5.22 3.28 10.08
CA MET A 78 -3.87 3.21 10.65
C MET A 78 -3.88 3.16 12.18
N VAL A 79 -4.74 3.93 12.84
CA VAL A 79 -4.93 3.84 14.31
C VAL A 79 -5.47 2.47 14.70
N LYS A 80 -6.48 1.96 13.99
CA LYS A 80 -7.05 0.62 14.24
C LYS A 80 -5.99 -0.47 14.07
N MET A 81 -5.16 -0.38 13.04
CA MET A 81 -4.06 -1.33 12.80
C MET A 81 -2.99 -1.26 13.89
N GLY A 82 -2.63 -0.06 14.36
CA GLY A 82 -1.67 0.12 15.45
C GLY A 82 -2.13 -0.47 16.80
N ASN A 83 -3.43 -0.63 16.98
CA ASN A 83 -4.03 -1.21 18.19
C ASN A 83 -4.16 -2.75 18.14
N ILE A 84 -3.62 -3.42 17.13
CA ILE A 84 -3.65 -4.89 17.06
C ILE A 84 -2.67 -5.47 18.08
N LYS A 85 -3.21 -5.96 19.20
CA LYS A 85 -2.50 -6.73 20.25
C LYS A 85 -1.14 -6.13 20.66
N PRO A 86 -1.05 -4.84 21.03
CA PRO A 86 0.19 -4.27 21.52
C PRO A 86 0.59 -4.93 22.86
N LEU A 87 1.90 -5.02 23.10
CA LEU A 87 2.42 -5.31 24.44
C LEU A 87 2.28 -4.03 25.28
N THR A 88 1.59 -4.11 26.41
CA THR A 88 1.31 -2.95 27.29
C THR A 88 1.68 -3.24 28.74
N GLY A 89 1.81 -2.17 29.54
CA GLY A 89 2.20 -2.28 30.95
C GLY A 89 3.58 -2.93 31.09
N GLU A 90 3.65 -4.01 31.84
CA GLU A 90 4.89 -4.77 32.09
C GLU A 90 5.17 -5.84 31.02
N GLN A 91 4.36 -5.92 29.97
CA GLN A 91 4.58 -6.86 28.87
C GLN A 91 5.68 -6.35 27.93
N GLY A 92 6.71 -7.17 27.71
CA GLY A 92 7.80 -6.84 26.79
C GLY A 92 8.89 -5.96 27.41
N VAL A 93 9.69 -5.29 26.55
CA VAL A 93 10.84 -4.47 26.96
C VAL A 93 10.99 -3.27 26.04
N ILE A 94 11.48 -2.14 26.57
CA ILE A 94 11.92 -1.01 25.74
C ILE A 94 13.33 -1.34 25.20
N ARG A 95 13.45 -1.60 23.90
CA ARG A 95 14.74 -1.96 23.28
C ARG A 95 15.64 -0.73 23.11
N SER A 96 16.90 -0.83 23.53
CA SER A 96 17.92 0.20 23.25
C SER A 96 18.44 0.12 21.81
N LYS A 97 18.39 -1.07 21.21
CA LYS A 97 18.70 -1.31 19.79
C LYS A 97 17.61 -2.20 19.19
N CYS A 98 16.95 -1.75 18.10
CA CYS A 98 15.80 -2.48 17.54
C CYS A 98 16.12 -3.90 17.05
N ASN A 99 17.38 -4.13 16.64
CA ASN A 99 17.87 -5.37 16.04
C ASN A 99 18.38 -6.42 17.04
N LYS A 100 18.36 -6.15 18.35
CA LYS A 100 18.74 -7.14 19.36
C LYS A 100 17.94 -6.98 20.66
N LEU A 101 18.01 -7.99 21.52
CA LEU A 101 17.46 -7.89 22.87
C LEU A 101 18.45 -7.13 23.75
N ASN A 102 17.96 -6.49 24.81
CA ASN A 102 18.86 -5.76 25.72
C ASN A 102 19.80 -6.69 26.49
N TYR A 103 19.40 -7.94 26.68
CA TYR A 103 20.14 -8.97 27.44
C TYR A 103 21.12 -9.78 26.58
N SER A 104 21.26 -9.39 25.31
CA SER A 104 22.19 -9.99 24.34
C SER A 104 23.30 -9.03 23.98
#